data_AF-A0A5R9KAQ3-F1
#
_entry.id   AF-A0A5R9KAQ3-F1
#
_cell.length_a   1.000
_cell.length_b   1.000
_cell.length_c   1.000
_cell.angle_alpha   90.00
_cell.angle_beta   90.00
_cell.angle_gamma   90.00
#
_symmetry.space_group_name_H-M   'P 1'
#
loop_
_entity.id
_entity.type
_entity.pdbx_description
1 polymer ?
#
loop_
_entity_poly.entity_id
_entity_poly.type
_entity_poly.pdbx_seq_one_letter_code
_entity_poly.pdbx_strand_id
1 'polypeptide(L)'
;MNVNSCKILFIIGLLLSFPAFDSAAQKLPSGPQVMTFFSDADDTEQPYGLYIPKNFDENKKYPLVIMLHGAGDNHRLSLRRVFGKSNAEGETDVEATRYFPQWENVDFIVASPLARGTAGYQGIPEEDVYDVLDDVKKRFKIDKNRIYLTGLSMGGGGTLWLGLTRPDIWAAIAPVCPAPPSGTFDLAPNALNFPIHFFHGDADPVVPVSGTQKWVSELQNLGVEVSYKEFVDVKHDSWVSAYDNEFIFEWFGHAERNPYPDRVRFVSKLYKYDKAFWVKFDKISDGMLAEIDARFSKANNIAITTKNLNAFTLNLKNHPKFSNASGVSFKIDNNEINAKTDSVVSFVKKNNAWVVGTITGNSAMTKRKGAEGPLFDAFSSRHVYVYGTADNPSQEELKRRMDIANQAADWAQYRGPFLGRMMFFPRILSDKEVRPSDLESANLILFGTKETNSLIARHADKLPLHLNSADKDYGLFYIFPIDKHYVAISSGLPWWTGMKEEGLPFVPVMHRKLPEFKDLVFFKGSILNPVAEGYFSENWQLTDEMKKAMAGSNVLSITK
;
A
#
# COMPACT_ATOMS: atom_id res chain seq x y z
N MET A 1 -28.08 -63.10 60.99
CA MET A 1 -26.88 -63.45 61.78
C MET A 1 -25.73 -63.47 60.78
N ASN A 2 -24.67 -62.67 60.81
CA ASN A 2 -23.96 -62.02 61.92
C ASN A 2 -23.52 -60.61 61.53
N VAL A 3 -23.49 -59.76 62.54
CA VAL A 3 -22.90 -58.42 62.57
C VAL A 3 -21.44 -58.57 63.02
N ASN A 4 -20.48 -57.85 62.40
CA ASN A 4 -19.47 -57.04 63.11
C ASN A 4 -18.46 -56.37 62.17
N SER A 5 -18.65 -55.05 62.02
CA SER A 5 -17.71 -53.97 62.33
C SER A 5 -16.28 -53.98 61.77
N CYS A 6 -15.98 -53.00 60.90
CA CYS A 6 -14.75 -52.20 61.06
C CYS A 6 -14.86 -50.78 60.46
N LYS A 7 -14.32 -49.83 61.22
CA LYS A 7 -14.40 -48.35 61.15
C LYS A 7 -13.60 -47.70 59.99
N ILE A 8 -13.80 -46.36 59.86
CA ILE A 8 -12.90 -45.28 59.35
C ILE A 8 -13.07 -44.96 57.83
N LEU A 9 -13.21 -43.71 57.31
CA LEU A 9 -12.78 -42.36 57.71
C LEU A 9 -13.73 -41.31 57.09
N PHE A 10 -14.09 -40.25 57.83
CA PHE A 10 -14.74 -39.04 57.30
C PHE A 10 -13.67 -38.17 56.60
N ILE A 11 -13.79 -37.93 55.29
CA ILE A 11 -12.97 -36.93 54.58
C ILE A 11 -13.76 -35.62 54.57
N ILE A 12 -13.27 -34.64 55.34
CA ILE A 12 -13.68 -33.24 55.28
C ILE A 12 -13.26 -32.69 53.92
N GLY A 13 -14.25 -32.36 53.08
CA GLY A 13 -14.03 -31.66 51.82
C GLY A 13 -13.54 -30.23 52.08
N LEU A 14 -12.26 -29.98 51.85
CA LEU A 14 -11.67 -28.65 51.84
C LEU A 14 -12.21 -27.90 50.61
N LEU A 15 -13.20 -27.04 50.81
CA LEU A 15 -13.59 -26.02 49.83
C LEU A 15 -12.43 -25.04 49.67
N LEU A 16 -11.57 -25.27 48.67
CA LEU A 16 -10.58 -24.31 48.22
C LEU A 16 -11.31 -23.12 47.59
N SER A 17 -11.57 -22.10 48.40
CA SER A 17 -11.86 -20.75 47.93
C SER A 17 -10.59 -20.22 47.24
N PHE A 18 -10.48 -20.41 45.93
CA PHE A 18 -9.51 -19.64 45.15
C PHE A 18 -9.93 -18.17 45.23
N PRO A 19 -9.10 -17.26 45.75
CA PRO A 19 -9.36 -15.84 45.59
C PRO A 19 -9.42 -15.57 44.08
N ALA A 20 -10.49 -14.92 43.63
CA ALA A 20 -10.54 -14.36 42.29
C ALA A 20 -9.39 -13.37 42.19
N PHE A 21 -8.30 -13.78 41.54
CA PHE A 21 -7.31 -12.83 41.08
C PHE A 21 -8.03 -11.98 40.04
N ASP A 22 -8.35 -10.75 40.39
CA ASP A 22 -8.63 -9.71 39.40
C ASP A 22 -7.42 -9.68 38.49
N SER A 23 -7.56 -10.28 37.30
CA SER A 23 -6.58 -10.18 36.25
C SER A 23 -6.62 -8.73 35.79
N ALA A 24 -5.88 -7.86 36.48
CA ALA A 24 -5.64 -6.50 36.03
C ALA A 24 -4.91 -6.59 34.71
N ALA A 25 -5.65 -6.49 33.60
CA ALA A 25 -5.06 -6.35 32.28
C ALA A 25 -4.10 -5.16 32.35
N GLN A 26 -2.86 -5.35 31.87
CA GLN A 26 -1.86 -4.30 31.85
C GLN A 26 -2.39 -3.12 31.02
N LYS A 27 -2.75 -2.02 31.69
CA LYS A 27 -3.17 -0.80 31.01
C LYS A 27 -1.93 -0.14 30.41
N LEU A 28 -2.01 0.25 29.13
CA LEU A 28 -0.95 1.02 28.48
C LEU A 28 -0.82 2.38 29.20
N PRO A 29 0.40 2.82 29.55
CA PRO A 29 0.59 4.11 30.21
C PRO A 29 0.22 5.24 29.24
N SER A 30 -0.31 6.34 29.77
CA SER A 30 -0.42 7.58 29.02
C SER A 30 0.96 8.13 28.64
N GLY A 31 0.99 8.93 27.57
CA GLY A 31 2.19 9.49 26.98
C GLY A 31 2.77 8.63 25.86
N PRO A 32 3.98 8.98 25.40
CA PRO A 32 4.62 8.26 24.31
C PRO A 32 5.25 6.94 24.72
N GLN A 33 5.11 5.97 23.84
CA GLN A 33 5.68 4.64 23.94
C GLN A 33 5.94 4.06 22.56
N VAL A 34 6.55 2.88 22.53
CA VAL A 34 6.68 2.08 21.30
C VAL A 34 5.88 0.80 21.49
N MET A 35 5.13 0.46 20.44
CA MET A 35 4.38 -0.77 20.32
C MET A 35 4.92 -1.58 19.14
N THR A 36 4.51 -2.84 19.01
CA THR A 36 4.76 -3.64 17.81
C THR A 36 3.45 -4.25 17.32
N PHE A 37 3.42 -4.60 16.04
CA PHE A 37 2.45 -5.52 15.45
C PHE A 37 3.20 -6.59 14.65
N PHE A 38 2.60 -7.76 14.52
CA PHE A 38 3.14 -8.83 13.69
C PHE A 38 2.74 -8.59 12.23
N SER A 39 3.74 -8.44 11.34
CA SER A 39 3.52 -8.31 9.90
C SER A 39 3.70 -9.67 9.22
N ASP A 40 2.68 -10.11 8.49
CA ASP A 40 2.68 -11.37 7.75
C ASP A 40 3.46 -11.30 6.43
N ALA A 41 3.94 -10.11 6.03
CA ALA A 41 4.72 -9.95 4.81
C ALA A 41 6.07 -10.70 4.87
N ASP A 42 6.68 -10.79 6.06
CA ASP A 42 7.94 -11.49 6.31
C ASP A 42 8.05 -12.17 7.69
N ASP A 43 6.93 -12.35 8.39
CA ASP A 43 6.87 -12.95 9.73
C ASP A 43 7.67 -12.22 10.81
N THR A 44 7.66 -10.88 10.78
CA THR A 44 8.43 -10.06 11.73
C THR A 44 7.54 -9.11 12.54
N GLU A 45 7.98 -8.82 13.76
CA GLU A 45 7.41 -7.74 14.58
C GLU A 45 7.87 -6.38 14.05
N GLN A 46 6.93 -5.55 13.61
CA GLN A 46 7.19 -4.20 13.13
C GLN A 46 6.84 -3.17 14.21
N PRO A 47 7.78 -2.28 14.57
CA PRO A 47 7.53 -1.30 15.61
C PRO A 47 6.81 -0.05 15.08
N TYR A 48 6.04 0.58 15.96
CA TYR A 48 5.48 1.91 15.73
C TYR A 48 5.49 2.73 17.02
N GLY A 49 5.65 4.04 16.88
CA GLY A 49 5.53 4.99 17.98
C GLY A 49 4.05 5.24 18.27
N LEU A 50 3.67 5.30 19.54
CA LEU A 50 2.30 5.56 19.97
C LEU A 50 2.29 6.63 21.06
N TYR A 51 1.42 7.62 20.94
CA TYR A 51 1.08 8.54 22.01
C TYR A 51 -0.37 8.32 22.46
N ILE A 52 -0.55 8.19 23.77
CA ILE A 52 -1.85 8.12 24.44
C ILE A 52 -2.03 9.41 25.27
N PRO A 53 -3.16 10.13 25.19
CA PRO A 53 -3.39 11.35 25.98
C PRO A 53 -3.16 11.15 27.49
N LYS A 54 -2.66 12.18 28.19
CA LYS A 54 -2.41 12.14 29.66
C LYS A 54 -3.68 11.82 30.45
N ASN A 55 -4.82 12.33 30.01
CA ASN A 55 -6.13 12.10 30.61
C ASN A 55 -6.96 11.12 29.76
N PHE A 56 -6.38 9.96 29.45
CA PHE A 56 -7.04 8.97 28.60
C PHE A 56 -8.28 8.36 29.30
N ASP A 57 -9.41 8.37 28.58
CA ASP A 57 -10.68 7.76 28.97
C ASP A 57 -11.07 6.69 27.95
N GLU A 58 -11.09 5.42 28.38
CA GLU A 58 -11.47 4.26 27.57
C GLU A 58 -12.91 4.32 27.01
N ASN A 59 -13.74 5.24 27.51
CA ASN A 59 -15.10 5.48 27.04
C ASN A 59 -15.23 6.60 26.01
N LYS A 60 -14.24 7.49 25.92
CA LYS A 60 -14.20 8.58 24.94
C LYS A 60 -13.73 8.07 23.59
N LYS A 61 -14.34 8.60 22.51
CA LYS A 61 -13.80 8.46 21.16
C LYS A 61 -12.73 9.52 20.93
N TYR A 62 -11.54 9.10 20.52
CA TYR A 62 -10.42 10.00 20.25
C TYR A 62 -10.20 10.20 18.75
N PRO A 63 -9.78 11.40 18.32
CA PRO A 63 -9.18 11.57 17.01
C PRO A 63 -7.85 10.79 16.93
N LEU A 64 -7.46 10.43 15.72
CA LEU A 64 -6.21 9.74 15.44
C LEU A 64 -5.38 10.52 14.42
N VAL A 65 -4.10 10.74 14.70
CA VAL A 65 -3.13 11.21 13.71
C VAL A 65 -2.18 10.07 13.37
N ILE A 66 -2.04 9.76 12.09
CA ILE A 66 -0.96 8.92 11.56
C ILE A 66 0.18 9.82 11.07
N MET A 67 1.36 9.65 11.65
CA MET A 67 2.57 10.43 11.35
C MET A 67 3.59 9.58 10.58
N LEU A 68 3.86 9.94 9.34
CA LEU A 68 4.79 9.25 8.45
C LEU A 68 6.18 9.88 8.50
N HIS A 69 7.18 9.06 8.80
CA HIS A 69 8.56 9.49 8.94
C HIS A 69 9.25 9.73 7.59
N GLY A 70 10.28 10.58 7.60
CA GLY A 70 11.17 10.79 6.46
C GLY A 70 12.23 9.70 6.32
N ALA A 71 12.98 9.69 5.21
CA ALA A 71 13.96 8.63 4.93
C ALA A 71 15.15 8.55 5.92
N GLY A 72 15.47 9.65 6.62
CA GLY A 72 16.48 9.65 7.69
C GLY A 72 15.91 9.47 9.09
N ASP A 73 14.60 9.24 9.20
CA ASP A 73 13.85 9.22 10.44
C ASP A 73 13.33 7.80 10.73
N ASN A 74 12.66 7.61 11.86
CA ASN A 74 11.96 6.39 12.22
C ASN A 74 10.71 6.72 13.06
N HIS A 75 9.96 5.68 13.40
CA HIS A 75 8.74 5.77 14.20
C HIS A 75 8.87 6.55 15.53
N ARG A 76 10.05 6.59 16.17
CA ARG A 76 10.25 7.30 17.45
C ARG A 76 10.48 8.79 17.22
N LEU A 77 11.42 9.12 16.35
CA LEU A 77 11.76 10.52 16.10
C LEU A 77 10.68 11.25 15.31
N SER A 78 9.98 10.56 14.41
CA SER A 78 8.82 11.12 13.74
C SER A 78 7.67 11.42 14.70
N LEU A 79 7.39 10.53 15.66
CA LEU A 79 6.46 10.81 16.75
C LEU A 79 6.92 12.01 17.59
N ARG A 80 8.22 12.16 17.85
CA ARG A 80 8.76 13.32 18.57
C ARG A 80 8.55 14.63 17.77
N ARG A 81 8.79 14.60 16.46
CA ARG A 81 8.72 15.76 15.54
C ARG A 81 7.30 16.30 15.37
N VAL A 82 6.28 15.44 15.29
CA VAL A 82 4.88 15.91 15.15
C VAL A 82 4.37 16.67 16.40
N PHE A 83 5.04 16.52 17.55
CA PHE A 83 4.84 17.32 18.77
C PHE A 83 5.76 18.56 18.83
N GLY A 84 6.34 18.99 17.71
CA GLY A 84 7.25 20.14 17.65
C GLY A 84 8.58 19.92 18.35
N LYS A 85 8.89 18.70 18.83
CA LYS A 85 10.12 18.41 19.55
C LYS A 85 11.18 17.92 18.56
N SER A 86 11.66 18.77 17.66
CA SER A 86 12.82 18.43 16.81
C SER A 86 14.10 18.29 17.65
N ASN A 87 15.22 17.93 17.01
CA ASN A 87 16.52 17.74 17.67
C ASN A 87 16.95 18.96 18.49
N ALA A 88 17.55 18.73 19.65
CA ALA A 88 18.21 19.79 20.41
C ALA A 88 19.48 20.28 19.69
N GLU A 89 20.00 21.45 20.07
CA GLU A 89 21.23 21.98 19.50
C GLU A 89 22.39 20.98 19.69
N GLY A 90 23.02 20.58 18.58
CA GLY A 90 24.10 19.59 18.57
C GLY A 90 23.66 18.12 18.69
N GLU A 91 22.37 17.84 18.85
CA GLU A 91 21.82 16.49 18.94
C GLU A 91 21.64 15.87 17.54
N THR A 92 22.24 14.72 17.29
CA THR A 92 22.02 13.94 16.06
C THR A 92 20.68 13.20 16.10
N ASP A 93 20.09 12.82 14.96
CA ASP A 93 18.82 12.06 14.98
C ASP A 93 18.97 10.73 15.73
N VAL A 94 20.16 10.09 15.66
CA VAL A 94 20.44 8.86 16.42
C VAL A 94 20.33 9.11 17.93
N GLU A 95 20.83 10.23 18.44
CA GLU A 95 20.68 10.60 19.85
C GLU A 95 19.23 10.95 20.17
N ALA A 96 18.58 11.73 19.30
CA ALA A 96 17.22 12.18 19.46
C ALA A 96 16.19 11.04 19.54
N THR A 97 16.47 9.90 18.90
CA THR A 97 15.60 8.72 18.92
C THR A 97 15.66 7.91 20.23
N ARG A 98 16.67 8.12 21.09
CA ARG A 98 16.91 7.28 22.28
C ARG A 98 15.86 7.45 23.38
N TYR A 99 15.17 8.59 23.42
CA TYR A 99 14.20 8.91 24.47
C TYR A 99 13.04 9.75 23.92
N PHE A 100 11.97 9.85 24.69
CA PHE A 100 10.90 10.81 24.43
C PHE A 100 11.00 11.95 25.45
N PRO A 101 11.10 13.22 25.03
CA PRO A 101 11.08 14.35 25.96
C PRO A 101 9.69 14.53 26.57
N GLN A 102 9.55 15.46 27.52
CA GLN A 102 8.23 15.85 28.01
C GLN A 102 7.46 16.61 26.93
N TRP A 103 6.20 16.24 26.74
CA TRP A 103 5.29 16.86 25.76
C TRP A 103 4.10 17.49 26.45
N GLU A 104 3.51 18.48 25.80
CA GLU A 104 2.21 18.99 26.18
C GLU A 104 1.13 17.92 25.99
N ASN A 105 0.02 18.09 26.68
CA ASN A 105 -1.11 17.18 26.52
C ASN A 105 -1.91 17.59 25.29
N VAL A 106 -2.04 16.67 24.33
CA VAL A 106 -3.00 16.80 23.23
C VAL A 106 -4.07 15.73 23.38
N ASP A 107 -5.31 16.08 23.05
CA ASP A 107 -6.46 15.17 23.12
C ASP A 107 -6.58 14.29 21.85
N PHE A 108 -5.43 13.80 21.38
CA PHE A 108 -5.28 12.95 20.20
C PHE A 108 -4.51 11.68 20.55
N ILE A 109 -4.92 10.57 19.93
CA ILE A 109 -4.02 9.42 19.79
C ILE A 109 -3.16 9.67 18.56
N VAL A 110 -1.86 9.42 18.67
CA VAL A 110 -0.93 9.60 17.54
C VAL A 110 -0.15 8.31 17.35
N ALA A 111 -0.10 7.81 16.13
CA ALA A 111 0.69 6.63 15.78
C ALA A 111 1.66 6.96 14.64
N SER A 112 2.89 6.47 14.75
CA SER A 112 3.92 6.65 13.74
C SER A 112 4.51 5.28 13.36
N PRO A 113 4.14 4.69 12.22
CA PRO A 113 4.68 3.39 11.80
C PRO A 113 6.15 3.48 11.41
N LEU A 114 6.93 2.41 11.59
CA LEU A 114 8.27 2.30 10.98
C LEU A 114 8.17 2.04 9.47
N ALA A 115 7.11 1.40 8.99
CA ALA A 115 6.85 1.17 7.56
C ALA A 115 8.10 0.72 6.78
N ARG A 116 8.81 -0.28 7.30
CA ARG A 116 10.05 -0.84 6.71
C ARG A 116 11.20 0.15 6.51
N GLY A 117 11.22 1.27 7.22
CA GLY A 117 12.29 2.26 7.15
C GLY A 117 12.23 3.04 5.85
N THR A 118 13.26 2.93 5.00
CA THR A 118 13.35 3.71 3.75
C THR A 118 12.63 3.06 2.57
N ALA A 119 11.67 2.17 2.81
CA ALA A 119 10.94 1.48 1.73
C ALA A 119 9.98 2.38 0.94
N GLY A 120 9.91 3.65 1.29
CA GLY A 120 8.86 4.54 0.82
C GLY A 120 7.53 4.15 1.46
N TYR A 121 6.44 4.29 0.72
CA TYR A 121 5.09 4.05 1.21
C TYR A 121 4.20 3.42 0.12
N GLN A 122 4.76 2.51 -0.67
CA GLN A 122 4.05 1.70 -1.66
C GLN A 122 4.31 0.21 -1.43
N GLY A 123 3.28 -0.63 -1.52
CA GLY A 123 3.39 -2.07 -1.31
C GLY A 123 3.43 -2.42 0.19
N ILE A 124 4.37 -3.27 0.62
CA ILE A 124 4.49 -3.70 2.03
C ILE A 124 4.53 -2.52 3.03
N PRO A 125 5.36 -1.46 2.85
CA PRO A 125 5.37 -0.34 3.79
C PRO A 125 4.05 0.46 3.82
N GLU A 126 3.26 0.41 2.75
CA GLU A 126 1.91 1.00 2.75
C GLU A 126 0.95 0.17 3.59
N GLU A 127 1.00 -1.16 3.46
CA GLU A 127 0.18 -2.07 4.25
C GLU A 127 0.52 -1.98 5.74
N ASP A 128 1.81 -1.85 6.10
CA ASP A 128 2.24 -1.63 7.49
C ASP A 128 1.57 -0.39 8.12
N VAL A 129 1.31 0.66 7.34
CA VAL A 129 0.59 1.85 7.83
C VAL A 129 -0.88 1.51 8.13
N TYR A 130 -1.53 0.75 7.26
CA TYR A 130 -2.90 0.30 7.45
C TYR A 130 -3.03 -0.72 8.59
N ASP A 131 -2.03 -1.58 8.78
CA ASP A 131 -1.95 -2.51 9.91
C ASP A 131 -1.81 -1.76 11.23
N VAL A 132 -0.97 -0.72 11.30
CA VAL A 132 -0.89 0.16 12.49
C VAL A 132 -2.22 0.88 12.72
N LEU A 133 -2.86 1.41 11.68
CA LEU A 133 -4.18 2.04 11.79
C LEU A 133 -5.22 1.06 12.38
N ASP A 134 -5.24 -0.18 11.91
CA ASP A 134 -6.17 -1.19 12.38
C ASP A 134 -5.82 -1.72 13.78
N ASP A 135 -4.54 -1.88 14.12
CA ASP A 135 -4.09 -2.23 15.47
C ASP A 135 -4.51 -1.15 16.48
N VAL A 136 -4.30 0.13 16.17
CA VAL A 136 -4.74 1.26 17.00
C VAL A 136 -6.26 1.28 17.14
N LYS A 137 -7.02 1.07 16.06
CA LYS A 137 -8.50 0.99 16.11
C LYS A 137 -9.03 -0.21 16.90
N LYS A 138 -8.27 -1.31 16.98
CA LYS A 138 -8.61 -2.46 17.83
C LYS A 138 -8.38 -2.15 19.31
N ARG A 139 -7.33 -1.36 19.62
CA ARG A 139 -6.95 -1.03 21.01
C ARG A 139 -7.75 0.13 21.60
N PHE A 140 -8.16 1.09 20.77
CA PHE A 140 -8.76 2.34 21.23
C PHE A 140 -10.07 2.66 20.52
N LYS A 141 -10.99 3.35 21.21
CA LYS A 141 -12.18 3.92 20.59
C LYS A 141 -11.76 5.12 19.73
N ILE A 142 -11.50 4.87 18.45
CA ILE A 142 -11.17 5.93 17.49
C ILE A 142 -12.45 6.49 16.85
N ASP A 143 -12.53 7.81 16.75
CA ASP A 143 -13.52 8.47 15.91
C ASP A 143 -13.13 8.32 14.43
N LYS A 144 -13.92 7.53 13.69
CA LYS A 144 -13.68 7.21 12.27
C LYS A 144 -13.84 8.41 11.34
N ASN A 145 -14.40 9.52 11.80
CA ASN A 145 -14.51 10.75 11.03
C ASN A 145 -13.42 11.76 11.38
N ARG A 146 -12.50 11.42 12.30
CA ARG A 146 -11.40 12.28 12.74
C ARG A 146 -10.08 11.51 12.75
N ILE A 147 -9.77 10.92 11.60
CA ILE A 147 -8.51 10.24 11.32
C ILE A 147 -7.73 11.12 10.35
N TYR A 148 -6.51 11.50 10.72
CA TYR A 148 -5.69 12.48 10.03
C TYR A 148 -4.36 11.86 9.61
N LEU A 149 -3.75 12.41 8.56
CA LEU A 149 -2.48 11.93 8.01
C LEU A 149 -1.50 13.08 7.82
N THR A 150 -0.27 12.94 8.30
CA THR A 150 0.79 13.91 8.06
C THR A 150 2.13 13.19 7.97
N GLY A 151 3.14 13.87 7.43
CA GLY A 151 4.50 13.35 7.35
C GLY A 151 5.42 14.33 6.66
N LEU A 152 6.72 14.06 6.77
CA LEU A 152 7.79 14.91 6.24
C LEU A 152 8.63 14.21 5.18
N SER A 153 9.08 14.94 4.15
CA SER A 153 9.98 14.44 3.11
C SER A 153 9.40 13.18 2.41
N MET A 154 10.05 12.02 2.53
CA MET A 154 9.50 10.71 2.12
C MET A 154 8.10 10.45 2.70
N GLY A 155 7.87 10.74 3.98
CA GLY A 155 6.57 10.65 4.66
C GLY A 155 5.58 11.72 4.22
N GLY A 156 6.04 12.88 3.77
CA GLY A 156 5.19 13.88 3.12
C GLY A 156 4.71 13.35 1.76
N GLY A 157 5.58 12.66 1.04
CA GLY A 157 5.22 11.91 -0.17
C GLY A 157 4.22 10.78 0.10
N GLY A 158 4.44 9.99 1.15
CA GLY A 158 3.50 8.97 1.63
C GLY A 158 2.14 9.56 2.03
N THR A 159 2.13 10.76 2.61
CA THR A 159 0.89 11.47 2.98
C THR A 159 0.01 11.72 1.75
N LEU A 160 0.62 12.14 0.64
CA LEU A 160 -0.11 12.28 -0.63
C LEU A 160 -0.53 10.93 -1.20
N TRP A 161 0.35 9.92 -1.19
CA TRP A 161 0.04 8.60 -1.75
C TRP A 161 -1.14 7.92 -1.02
N LEU A 162 -1.05 7.75 0.30
CA LEU A 162 -2.08 7.11 1.11
C LEU A 162 -3.35 7.96 1.18
N GLY A 163 -3.18 9.29 1.27
CA GLY A 163 -4.27 10.26 1.26
C GLY A 163 -5.14 10.16 0.03
N LEU A 164 -4.52 10.01 -1.15
CA LEU A 164 -5.20 10.04 -2.44
C LEU A 164 -5.60 8.66 -2.97
N THR A 165 -4.92 7.58 -2.59
CA THR A 165 -5.33 6.21 -2.97
C THR A 165 -6.54 5.72 -2.19
N ARG A 166 -6.69 6.16 -0.92
CA ARG A 166 -7.80 5.81 -0.03
C ARG A 166 -8.43 7.06 0.60
N PRO A 167 -9.03 7.95 -0.22
CA PRO A 167 -9.53 9.24 0.23
C PRO A 167 -10.73 9.14 1.19
N ASP A 168 -11.31 7.96 1.33
CA ASP A 168 -12.46 7.70 2.20
C ASP A 168 -12.10 7.38 3.66
N ILE A 169 -10.80 7.34 4.00
CA ILE A 169 -10.32 7.12 5.37
C ILE A 169 -10.12 8.44 6.12
N TRP A 170 -9.62 9.47 5.43
CA TRP A 170 -9.01 10.64 6.05
C TRP A 170 -10.00 11.79 6.21
N ALA A 171 -9.89 12.51 7.32
CA ALA A 171 -10.62 13.74 7.59
C ALA A 171 -9.88 14.97 7.06
N ALA A 172 -8.54 14.94 7.07
CA ALA A 172 -7.65 15.94 6.47
C ALA A 172 -6.24 15.35 6.37
N ILE A 173 -5.41 15.91 5.48
CA ILE A 173 -4.00 15.52 5.38
C ILE A 173 -3.06 16.74 5.36
N ALA A 174 -1.84 16.60 5.89
CA ALA A 174 -0.85 17.68 5.94
C ALA A 174 0.54 17.21 5.49
N PRO A 175 0.87 17.31 4.19
CA PRO A 175 2.19 16.96 3.67
C PRO A 175 3.24 18.06 3.96
N VAL A 176 4.38 17.68 4.53
CA VAL A 176 5.54 18.57 4.77
C VAL A 176 6.68 18.20 3.83
N CYS A 177 7.19 19.17 3.08
CA CYS A 177 8.22 19.02 2.04
C CYS A 177 8.11 17.72 1.21
N PRO A 178 6.94 17.41 0.60
CA PRO A 178 6.61 16.08 0.13
C PRO A 178 7.44 15.60 -1.06
N ALA A 179 7.95 14.37 -0.97
CA ALA A 179 8.62 13.63 -2.06
C ALA A 179 7.77 12.41 -2.50
N PRO A 180 6.63 12.62 -3.19
CA PRO A 180 5.70 11.54 -3.50
C PRO A 180 6.27 10.53 -4.51
N PRO A 181 5.84 9.25 -4.45
CA PRO A 181 6.13 8.29 -5.48
C PRO A 181 5.69 8.76 -6.88
N SER A 182 6.32 8.23 -7.92
CA SER A 182 5.92 8.53 -9.30
C SER A 182 4.46 8.16 -9.55
N GLY A 183 3.77 8.95 -10.37
CA GLY A 183 2.35 8.76 -10.69
C GLY A 183 1.36 9.24 -9.61
N THR A 184 1.81 9.64 -8.42
CA THR A 184 0.92 10.16 -7.36
C THR A 184 0.13 11.39 -7.82
N PHE A 185 0.72 12.24 -8.65
CA PHE A 185 0.08 13.46 -9.16
C PHE A 185 -1.21 13.19 -9.93
N ASP A 186 -1.31 12.05 -10.62
CA ASP A 186 -2.52 11.64 -11.35
C ASP A 186 -3.70 11.40 -10.40
N LEU A 187 -3.46 11.22 -9.10
CA LEU A 187 -4.48 10.97 -8.07
C LEU A 187 -5.03 12.25 -7.44
N ALA A 188 -4.54 13.45 -7.81
CA ALA A 188 -5.02 14.73 -7.26
C ALA A 188 -6.56 14.87 -7.24
N PRO A 189 -7.33 14.41 -8.25
CA PRO A 189 -8.80 14.47 -8.22
C PRO A 189 -9.45 13.79 -7.01
N ASN A 190 -8.78 12.84 -6.35
CA ASN A 190 -9.30 12.11 -5.20
C ASN A 190 -9.36 12.95 -3.92
N ALA A 191 -8.70 14.11 -3.89
CA ALA A 191 -8.66 15.02 -2.74
C ALA A 191 -9.93 15.83 -2.50
N LEU A 192 -10.93 15.78 -3.39
CA LEU A 192 -12.07 16.70 -3.40
C LEU A 192 -12.85 16.81 -2.07
N ASN A 193 -12.79 15.78 -1.22
CA ASN A 193 -13.65 15.64 -0.04
C ASN A 193 -12.94 15.80 1.31
N PHE A 194 -11.71 16.30 1.35
CA PHE A 194 -11.03 16.66 2.60
C PHE A 194 -10.05 17.84 2.38
N PRO A 195 -9.78 18.67 3.40
CA PRO A 195 -8.80 19.74 3.30
C PRO A 195 -7.36 19.24 3.36
N ILE A 196 -6.46 20.00 2.70
CA ILE A 196 -5.02 19.74 2.66
C ILE A 196 -4.24 20.98 3.13
N HIS A 197 -3.27 20.81 4.03
CA HIS A 197 -2.33 21.87 4.41
C HIS A 197 -0.90 21.49 4.05
N PHE A 198 -0.31 22.21 3.11
CA PHE A 198 1.08 22.00 2.71
C PHE A 198 2.04 22.87 3.52
N PHE A 199 3.22 22.33 3.80
CA PHE A 199 4.35 23.08 4.36
C PHE A 199 5.61 22.84 3.52
N HIS A 200 6.41 23.88 3.28
CA HIS A 200 7.69 23.74 2.59
C HIS A 200 8.64 24.92 2.90
N GLY A 201 9.95 24.68 2.91
CA GLY A 201 10.95 25.74 2.90
C GLY A 201 11.31 26.17 1.48
N ASP A 202 11.43 27.46 1.20
CA ASP A 202 11.74 27.96 -0.15
C ASP A 202 13.19 27.67 -0.58
N ALA A 203 14.08 27.40 0.37
CA ALA A 203 15.50 27.12 0.16
C ALA A 203 15.83 25.62 0.29
N ASP A 204 14.85 24.72 0.16
CA ASP A 204 15.04 23.26 0.23
C ASP A 204 15.93 22.75 -0.92
N PRO A 205 17.16 22.25 -0.63
CA PRO A 205 18.08 21.77 -1.65
C PRO A 205 17.85 20.28 -2.02
N VAL A 206 16.96 19.58 -1.30
CA VAL A 206 16.72 18.14 -1.44
C VAL A 206 15.44 17.89 -2.24
N VAL A 207 14.35 18.55 -1.86
CA VAL A 207 13.05 18.48 -2.53
C VAL A 207 12.70 19.88 -3.02
N PRO A 208 12.74 20.16 -4.33
CA PRO A 208 12.45 21.50 -4.81
C PRO A 208 11.03 21.96 -4.46
N VAL A 209 10.91 23.13 -3.84
CA VAL A 209 9.63 23.74 -3.42
C VAL A 209 8.61 23.88 -4.56
N SER A 210 9.09 24.05 -5.80
CA SER A 210 8.27 24.11 -7.02
C SER A 210 7.36 22.89 -7.21
N GLY A 211 7.77 21.71 -6.71
CA GLY A 211 6.93 20.52 -6.69
C GLY A 211 5.68 20.70 -5.83
N THR A 212 5.79 21.34 -4.67
CA THR A 212 4.66 21.65 -3.79
C THR A 212 3.79 22.77 -4.35
N GLN A 213 4.40 23.81 -4.92
CA GLN A 213 3.66 24.88 -5.60
C GLN A 213 2.79 24.33 -6.75
N LYS A 214 3.29 23.33 -7.49
CA LYS A 214 2.52 22.64 -8.52
C LYS A 214 1.32 21.87 -7.95
N TRP A 215 1.51 21.16 -6.84
CA TRP A 215 0.42 20.46 -6.13
C TRP A 215 -0.67 21.42 -5.66
N VAL A 216 -0.28 22.50 -4.98
CA VAL A 216 -1.21 23.53 -4.49
C VAL A 216 -2.03 24.09 -5.64
N SER A 217 -1.36 24.46 -6.75
CA SER A 217 -2.03 25.01 -7.94
C SER A 217 -3.05 24.04 -8.55
N GLU A 218 -2.67 22.77 -8.72
CA GLU A 218 -3.57 21.75 -9.29
C GLU A 218 -4.78 21.47 -8.39
N LEU A 219 -4.56 21.30 -7.09
CA LEU A 219 -5.62 21.02 -6.14
C LEU A 219 -6.60 22.21 -6.02
N GLN A 220 -6.10 23.45 -6.06
CA GLN A 220 -6.94 24.65 -6.13
C GLN A 220 -7.79 24.68 -7.42
N ASN A 221 -7.20 24.33 -8.57
CA ASN A 221 -7.94 24.23 -9.85
C ASN A 221 -9.04 23.17 -9.81
N LEU A 222 -8.83 22.08 -9.04
CA LEU A 222 -9.81 21.02 -8.83
C LEU A 222 -10.91 21.41 -7.83
N GLY A 223 -10.77 22.56 -7.14
CA GLY A 223 -11.71 23.03 -6.13
C GLY A 223 -11.54 22.36 -4.76
N VAL A 224 -10.35 21.81 -4.48
CA VAL A 224 -10.00 21.25 -3.17
C VAL A 224 -9.74 22.40 -2.19
N GLU A 225 -10.12 22.22 -0.92
CA GLU A 225 -9.74 23.15 0.15
C GLU A 225 -8.25 22.96 0.47
N VAL A 226 -7.43 23.90 -0.03
CA VAL A 226 -5.96 23.85 0.16
C VAL A 226 -5.48 25.09 0.86
N SER A 227 -4.68 24.88 1.89
CA SER A 227 -3.85 25.90 2.53
C SER A 227 -2.37 25.55 2.36
N TYR A 228 -1.52 26.56 2.28
CA TYR A 228 -0.09 26.38 2.02
C TYR A 228 0.74 27.39 2.81
N LYS A 229 1.74 26.88 3.52
CA LYS A 229 2.75 27.66 4.22
C LYS A 229 4.13 27.40 3.61
N GLU A 230 4.63 28.40 2.90
CA GLU A 230 6.03 28.46 2.45
C GLU A 230 6.85 29.25 3.49
N PHE A 231 7.98 28.70 3.92
CA PHE A 231 8.87 29.32 4.90
C PHE A 231 10.11 29.89 4.21
N VAL A 232 10.38 31.17 4.45
CA VAL A 232 11.49 31.91 3.85
C VAL A 232 12.82 31.52 4.50
N ASP A 233 13.84 31.30 3.67
CA ASP A 233 15.21 30.89 4.03
C ASP A 233 15.30 29.55 4.78
N VAL A 234 14.21 28.77 4.79
CA VAL A 234 14.16 27.45 5.42
C VAL A 234 14.55 26.40 4.38
N LYS A 235 15.43 25.48 4.80
CA LYS A 235 15.93 24.40 3.95
C LYS A 235 15.00 23.19 4.05
N HIS A 236 15.56 21.98 3.98
CA HIS A 236 14.80 20.74 3.96
C HIS A 236 13.99 20.50 5.24
N ASP A 237 14.50 20.98 6.39
CA ASP A 237 13.97 20.80 7.74
C ASP A 237 12.74 21.65 8.07
N SER A 238 11.91 21.96 7.07
CA SER A 238 10.66 22.73 7.23
C SER A 238 9.67 22.13 8.23
N TRP A 239 9.81 20.85 8.60
CA TRP A 239 9.05 20.21 9.66
C TRP A 239 9.29 20.81 11.05
N VAL A 240 10.45 21.43 11.29
CA VAL A 240 10.72 22.13 12.56
C VAL A 240 9.69 23.23 12.75
N SER A 241 9.48 24.06 11.73
CA SER A 241 8.50 25.15 11.74
C SER A 241 7.06 24.67 11.56
N ALA A 242 6.83 23.61 10.76
CA ALA A 242 5.49 23.10 10.48
C ALA A 242 4.79 22.50 11.71
N TYR A 243 5.56 21.85 12.58
CA TYR A 243 5.04 21.22 13.80
C TYR A 243 5.33 22.03 15.07
N ASP A 244 5.93 23.22 14.93
CA ASP A 244 6.21 24.08 16.07
C ASP A 244 4.92 24.42 16.84
N ASN A 245 5.04 24.51 18.17
CA ASN A 245 3.93 24.74 19.09
C ASN A 245 2.72 23.81 18.90
N GLU A 246 2.93 22.62 18.35
CA GLU A 246 1.87 21.59 18.20
C GLU A 246 0.68 22.07 17.34
N PHE A 247 0.88 23.13 16.52
CA PHE A 247 -0.14 23.78 15.69
C PHE A 247 -0.94 22.79 14.83
N ILE A 248 -0.29 21.72 14.37
CA ILE A 248 -0.90 20.73 13.50
C ILE A 248 -2.14 20.06 14.13
N PHE A 249 -2.18 19.88 15.45
CA PHE A 249 -3.31 19.27 16.14
C PHE A 249 -4.52 20.20 16.20
N GLU A 250 -4.30 21.51 16.37
CA GLU A 250 -5.35 22.52 16.28
C GLU A 250 -5.94 22.54 14.87
N TRP A 251 -5.09 22.61 13.84
CA TRP A 251 -5.52 22.60 12.44
C TRP A 251 -6.37 21.36 12.11
N PHE A 252 -5.90 20.17 12.50
CA PHE A 252 -6.67 18.93 12.32
C PHE A 252 -8.00 18.94 13.08
N GLY A 253 -8.05 19.53 14.28
CA GLY A 253 -9.24 19.60 15.11
C GLY A 253 -10.45 20.28 14.46
N HIS A 254 -10.22 21.09 13.40
CA HIS A 254 -11.29 21.74 12.64
C HIS A 254 -11.93 20.87 11.56
N ALA A 255 -11.28 19.78 11.15
CA ALA A 255 -11.76 18.94 10.05
C ALA A 255 -12.46 17.68 10.57
N GLU A 256 -13.63 17.40 10.02
CA GLU A 256 -14.37 16.15 10.21
C GLU A 256 -14.73 15.56 8.83
N ARG A 257 -14.41 14.28 8.61
CA ARG A 257 -14.71 13.56 7.38
C ARG A 257 -16.21 13.45 7.18
N ASN A 258 -16.71 13.87 6.01
CA ASN A 258 -18.05 13.52 5.58
C ASN A 258 -18.04 12.11 4.94
N PRO A 259 -18.64 11.06 5.55
CA PRO A 259 -18.68 9.73 4.96
C PRO A 259 -19.61 9.61 3.74
N TYR A 260 -20.51 10.59 3.54
CA TYR A 260 -21.52 10.61 2.47
C TYR A 260 -21.48 11.95 1.72
N PRO A 261 -20.37 12.28 1.03
CA PRO A 261 -20.28 13.52 0.27
C PRO A 261 -21.22 13.49 -0.92
N ASP A 262 -21.83 14.64 -1.24
CA ASP A 262 -22.75 14.76 -2.38
C ASP A 262 -22.08 14.52 -3.74
N ARG A 263 -20.76 14.71 -3.82
CA ARG A 263 -19.95 14.51 -5.02
C ARG A 263 -18.72 13.67 -4.70
N VAL A 264 -18.48 12.67 -5.51
CA VAL A 264 -17.26 11.85 -5.47
C VAL A 264 -16.61 11.95 -6.83
N ARG A 265 -15.44 12.59 -6.87
CA ARG A 265 -14.50 12.45 -7.98
C ARG A 265 -13.48 11.41 -7.57
N PHE A 266 -13.33 10.38 -8.38
CA PHE A 266 -12.44 9.27 -8.09
C PHE A 266 -11.70 8.81 -9.34
N VAL A 267 -10.39 8.66 -9.18
CA VAL A 267 -9.49 8.14 -10.19
C VAL A 267 -8.64 7.02 -9.61
N SER A 268 -8.39 6.01 -10.43
CA SER A 268 -7.48 4.91 -10.08
C SER A 268 -6.97 4.22 -11.33
N LYS A 269 -5.72 3.73 -11.27
CA LYS A 269 -5.13 2.84 -12.28
C LYS A 269 -5.18 1.37 -11.87
N LEU A 270 -5.50 1.08 -10.60
CA LEU A 270 -5.33 -0.24 -9.99
C LEU A 270 -6.58 -0.62 -9.20
N TYR A 271 -7.05 -1.86 -9.35
CA TYR A 271 -8.13 -2.49 -8.60
C TYR A 271 -7.82 -2.60 -7.09
N LYS A 272 -6.57 -2.59 -6.65
CA LYS A 272 -6.26 -2.55 -5.20
C LYS A 272 -6.82 -1.28 -4.54
N TYR A 273 -6.93 -0.20 -5.31
CA TYR A 273 -7.61 1.05 -4.96
C TYR A 273 -8.88 1.21 -5.80
N ASP A 274 -9.85 0.29 -5.65
CA ASP A 274 -11.08 0.26 -6.44
C ASP A 274 -12.25 1.03 -5.82
N LYS A 275 -12.07 1.70 -4.69
CA LYS A 275 -13.19 2.29 -3.94
C LYS A 275 -12.85 3.63 -3.30
N ALA A 276 -13.80 4.55 -3.38
CA ALA A 276 -13.85 5.76 -2.57
C ALA A 276 -15.30 6.10 -2.20
N PHE A 277 -15.56 6.29 -0.90
CA PHE A 277 -16.88 6.64 -0.35
C PHE A 277 -17.98 5.67 -0.82
N TRP A 278 -18.95 6.16 -1.57
CA TRP A 278 -20.07 5.39 -2.12
C TRP A 278 -19.83 4.92 -3.57
N VAL A 279 -18.62 5.07 -4.12
CA VAL A 279 -18.25 4.66 -5.48
C VAL A 279 -17.25 3.51 -5.45
N LYS A 280 -17.46 2.51 -6.32
CA LYS A 280 -16.54 1.39 -6.53
C LYS A 280 -16.34 1.13 -8.03
N PHE A 281 -15.10 0.98 -8.47
CA PHE A 281 -14.75 0.47 -9.79
C PHE A 281 -14.85 -1.05 -9.82
N ASP A 282 -15.58 -1.58 -10.78
CA ASP A 282 -15.69 -3.03 -10.98
C ASP A 282 -14.89 -3.51 -12.19
N LYS A 283 -14.70 -2.63 -13.19
CA LYS A 283 -13.86 -2.91 -14.38
C LYS A 283 -13.24 -1.64 -14.93
N ILE A 284 -11.92 -1.55 -14.85
CA ILE A 284 -11.10 -0.47 -15.44
C ILE A 284 -10.54 -0.91 -16.79
N SER A 285 -10.23 0.03 -17.67
CA SER A 285 -9.48 -0.27 -18.90
C SER A 285 -7.99 -0.44 -18.57
N ASP A 286 -7.38 -1.54 -19.06
CA ASP A 286 -6.03 -1.94 -18.70
C ASP A 286 -4.99 -0.84 -18.98
N GLY A 287 -4.11 -0.60 -18.00
CA GLY A 287 -3.00 0.36 -18.12
C GLY A 287 -3.42 1.83 -18.23
N MET A 288 -4.72 2.15 -18.14
CA MET A 288 -5.24 3.50 -18.25
C MET A 288 -5.77 4.02 -16.91
N LEU A 289 -5.63 5.32 -16.66
CA LEU A 289 -6.26 5.97 -15.52
C LEU A 289 -7.78 6.01 -15.73
N ALA A 290 -8.50 5.23 -14.93
CA ALA A 290 -9.95 5.27 -14.87
C ALA A 290 -10.41 6.45 -14.03
N GLU A 291 -11.51 7.10 -14.43
CA GLU A 291 -12.08 8.26 -13.76
C GLU A 291 -13.59 8.16 -13.71
N ILE A 292 -14.15 8.62 -12.59
CA ILE A 292 -15.57 8.91 -12.41
C ILE A 292 -15.73 10.22 -11.65
N ASP A 293 -16.68 11.04 -12.09
CA ASP A 293 -17.18 12.18 -11.33
C ASP A 293 -18.69 11.99 -11.18
N ALA A 294 -19.11 11.59 -9.98
CA ALA A 294 -20.49 11.27 -9.65
C ALA A 294 -21.02 12.26 -8.61
N ARG A 295 -22.17 12.87 -8.87
CA ARG A 295 -22.78 13.87 -7.97
C ARG A 295 -24.29 13.73 -7.85
N PHE A 296 -24.82 13.89 -6.65
CA PHE A 296 -26.25 14.11 -6.43
C PHE A 296 -26.64 15.52 -6.88
N SER A 297 -27.39 15.63 -7.98
CA SER A 297 -27.93 16.93 -8.45
C SER A 297 -29.17 17.36 -7.65
N LYS A 298 -29.95 16.40 -7.17
CA LYS A 298 -31.06 16.53 -6.22
C LYS A 298 -31.36 15.14 -5.61
N ALA A 299 -32.35 15.05 -4.72
CA ALA A 299 -32.76 13.76 -4.14
C ALA A 299 -33.03 12.71 -5.25
N ASN A 300 -32.45 11.51 -5.10
CA ASN A 300 -32.56 10.40 -6.06
C ASN A 300 -32.19 10.73 -7.52
N ASN A 301 -31.38 11.77 -7.77
CA ASN A 301 -30.91 12.12 -9.11
C ASN A 301 -29.39 12.28 -9.09
N ILE A 302 -28.68 11.43 -9.83
CA ILE A 302 -27.22 11.37 -9.83
C ILE A 302 -26.71 11.63 -11.25
N ALA A 303 -25.84 12.62 -11.40
CA ALA A 303 -25.12 12.90 -12.64
C ALA A 303 -23.71 12.30 -12.56
N ILE A 304 -23.28 11.60 -13.61
CA ILE A 304 -22.05 10.83 -13.65
C ILE A 304 -21.36 11.06 -14.98
N THR A 305 -20.07 11.34 -14.96
CA THR A 305 -19.19 11.27 -16.14
C THR A 305 -18.08 10.25 -15.89
N THR A 306 -17.71 9.50 -16.92
CA THR A 306 -16.71 8.42 -16.82
C THR A 306 -15.63 8.52 -17.90
N LYS A 307 -14.43 8.02 -17.59
CA LYS A 307 -13.32 7.83 -18.54
C LYS A 307 -12.60 6.53 -18.23
N ASN A 308 -12.24 5.76 -19.26
CA ASN A 308 -11.49 4.49 -19.14
C ASN A 308 -12.09 3.49 -18.14
N LEU A 309 -13.41 3.52 -17.97
CA LEU A 309 -14.16 2.70 -17.02
C LEU A 309 -15.25 1.92 -17.77
N ASN A 310 -15.33 0.62 -17.52
CA ASN A 310 -16.24 -0.30 -18.20
C ASN A 310 -17.31 -0.87 -17.28
N ALA A 311 -17.10 -0.84 -15.96
CA ALA A 311 -18.12 -1.17 -14.97
C ALA A 311 -17.83 -0.52 -13.62
N PHE A 312 -18.89 -0.15 -12.90
CA PHE A 312 -18.80 0.43 -11.57
C PHE A 312 -20.08 0.20 -10.76
N THR A 313 -19.96 0.33 -9.44
CA THR A 313 -21.04 0.15 -8.48
C THR A 313 -21.15 1.37 -7.58
N LEU A 314 -22.37 1.79 -7.31
CA LEU A 314 -22.69 2.81 -6.32
C LEU A 314 -23.36 2.17 -5.10
N ASN A 315 -22.86 2.49 -3.90
CA ASN A 315 -23.46 2.10 -2.63
C ASN A 315 -24.05 3.34 -1.94
N LEU A 316 -25.32 3.59 -2.21
CA LEU A 316 -26.07 4.77 -1.76
C LEU A 316 -26.62 4.62 -0.32
N LYS A 317 -26.31 3.52 0.36
CA LYS A 317 -26.79 3.24 1.72
C LYS A 317 -26.43 4.39 2.65
N ASN A 318 -27.42 4.88 3.40
CA ASN A 318 -27.34 5.99 4.35
C ASN A 318 -27.02 7.37 3.74
N HIS A 319 -26.90 7.50 2.41
CA HIS A 319 -26.69 8.81 1.81
C HIS A 319 -27.93 9.71 2.04
N PRO A 320 -27.81 10.94 2.58
CA PRO A 320 -28.96 11.76 2.95
C PRO A 320 -29.90 12.11 1.78
N LYS A 321 -29.36 12.20 0.57
CA LYS A 321 -30.11 12.46 -0.68
C LYS A 321 -30.65 11.19 -1.36
N PHE A 322 -30.49 10.02 -0.77
CA PHE A 322 -31.03 8.76 -1.29
C PHE A 322 -32.25 8.29 -0.49
N SER A 323 -33.27 7.81 -1.20
CA SER A 323 -34.44 7.14 -0.63
C SER A 323 -34.83 5.96 -1.50
N ASN A 324 -35.07 4.79 -0.91
CA ASN A 324 -35.51 3.59 -1.62
C ASN A 324 -37.02 3.60 -1.96
N ALA A 325 -37.78 4.60 -1.51
CA ALA A 325 -39.22 4.70 -1.76
C ALA A 325 -39.57 5.03 -3.22
N SER A 326 -38.62 5.57 -3.99
CA SER A 326 -38.81 5.94 -5.40
C SER A 326 -37.63 5.48 -6.26
N GLY A 327 -37.84 5.42 -7.58
CA GLY A 327 -36.77 5.11 -8.52
C GLY A 327 -35.66 6.17 -8.46
N VAL A 328 -34.42 5.74 -8.67
CA VAL A 328 -33.26 6.63 -8.78
C VAL A 328 -33.00 6.89 -10.27
N SER A 329 -32.80 8.16 -10.62
CA SER A 329 -32.44 8.60 -11.96
C SER A 329 -30.94 8.84 -12.04
N PHE A 330 -30.31 8.29 -13.07
CA PHE A 330 -28.89 8.39 -13.35
C PHE A 330 -28.70 9.01 -14.73
N LYS A 331 -27.96 10.11 -14.80
CA LYS A 331 -27.45 10.67 -16.05
C LYS A 331 -25.99 10.30 -16.17
N ILE A 332 -25.67 9.27 -16.97
CA ILE A 332 -24.33 8.70 -17.09
C ILE A 332 -23.79 9.00 -18.49
N ASP A 333 -22.78 9.87 -18.54
CA ASP A 333 -22.28 10.48 -19.77
C ASP A 333 -23.44 11.12 -20.56
N ASN A 334 -23.81 10.54 -21.71
CA ASN A 334 -24.92 10.99 -22.55
C ASN A 334 -26.20 10.14 -22.40
N ASN A 335 -26.25 9.20 -21.44
CA ASN A 335 -27.37 8.28 -21.25
C ASN A 335 -28.19 8.64 -20.01
N GLU A 336 -29.51 8.49 -20.09
CA GLU A 336 -30.41 8.56 -18.93
C GLU A 336 -30.91 7.15 -18.59
N ILE A 337 -30.78 6.77 -17.32
CA ILE A 337 -31.13 5.45 -16.82
C ILE A 337 -31.94 5.62 -15.54
N ASN A 338 -33.07 4.92 -15.44
CA ASN A 338 -33.85 4.85 -14.20
C ASN A 338 -33.75 3.43 -13.63
N ALA A 339 -33.43 3.31 -12.35
CA ALA A 339 -33.33 2.02 -11.68
C ALA A 339 -34.06 2.03 -10.32
N LYS A 340 -34.63 0.89 -9.95
CA LYS A 340 -35.06 0.63 -8.58
C LYS A 340 -33.94 -0.11 -7.86
N THR A 341 -33.57 0.35 -6.68
CA THR A 341 -32.56 -0.29 -5.82
C THR A 341 -32.84 0.02 -4.36
N ASP A 342 -32.54 -0.94 -3.48
CA ASP A 342 -32.63 -0.75 -2.03
C ASP A 342 -31.47 0.10 -1.48
N SER A 343 -30.32 0.08 -2.14
CA SER A 343 -29.14 0.92 -1.80
C SER A 343 -27.96 0.73 -2.74
N VAL A 344 -27.85 -0.39 -3.45
CA VAL A 344 -26.70 -0.71 -4.31
C VAL A 344 -27.13 -0.88 -5.76
N VAL A 345 -26.44 -0.21 -6.68
CA VAL A 345 -26.69 -0.31 -8.11
C VAL A 345 -25.36 -0.43 -8.86
N SER A 346 -25.31 -1.35 -9.82
CA SER A 346 -24.14 -1.58 -10.66
C SER A 346 -24.45 -1.25 -12.11
N PHE A 347 -23.46 -0.72 -12.81
CA PHE A 347 -23.52 -0.36 -14.21
C PHE A 347 -22.39 -1.05 -14.97
N VAL A 348 -22.71 -1.52 -16.17
CA VAL A 348 -21.74 -2.13 -17.09
C VAL A 348 -21.94 -1.55 -18.48
N LYS A 349 -20.83 -1.33 -19.19
CA LYS A 349 -20.84 -0.83 -20.56
C LYS A 349 -21.05 -2.01 -21.53
N LYS A 350 -22.14 -1.98 -22.30
CA LYS A 350 -22.44 -2.95 -23.37
C LYS A 350 -22.64 -2.19 -24.67
N ASN A 351 -21.89 -2.56 -25.72
CA ASN A 351 -21.95 -1.89 -27.03
C ASN A 351 -21.81 -0.35 -26.91
N ASN A 352 -20.86 0.11 -26.09
CA ASN A 352 -20.63 1.53 -25.76
C ASN A 352 -21.77 2.27 -25.03
N ALA A 353 -22.84 1.61 -24.64
CA ALA A 353 -23.91 2.17 -23.82
C ALA A 353 -23.87 1.64 -22.38
N TRP A 354 -24.21 2.49 -21.41
CA TRP A 354 -24.35 2.09 -20.02
C TRP A 354 -25.69 1.41 -19.78
N VAL A 355 -25.68 0.27 -19.08
CA VAL A 355 -26.88 -0.44 -18.65
C VAL A 355 -26.76 -0.85 -17.19
N VAL A 356 -27.89 -0.97 -16.50
CA VAL A 356 -27.94 -1.57 -15.15
C VAL A 356 -27.56 -3.04 -15.26
N GLY A 357 -26.60 -3.47 -14.46
CA GLY A 357 -26.14 -4.85 -14.43
C GLY A 357 -24.78 -4.98 -13.78
N THR A 358 -24.45 -6.22 -13.42
CA THR A 358 -23.13 -6.60 -12.93
C THR A 358 -22.31 -7.20 -14.06
N ILE A 359 -21.00 -7.28 -13.85
CA ILE A 359 -20.12 -8.07 -14.73
C ILE A 359 -20.52 -9.54 -14.58
N THR A 360 -20.97 -10.16 -15.66
CA THR A 360 -21.27 -11.59 -15.72
C THR A 360 -20.07 -12.33 -16.29
N GLY A 361 -19.61 -13.40 -15.61
CA GLY A 361 -18.57 -14.28 -16.14
C GLY A 361 -17.15 -13.99 -15.68
N ASN A 362 -16.93 -13.80 -14.37
CA ASN A 362 -15.58 -13.87 -13.79
C ASN A 362 -15.01 -15.28 -14.00
N SER A 363 -14.38 -15.53 -15.14
CA SER A 363 -13.42 -16.62 -15.21
C SER A 363 -12.30 -16.32 -14.21
N ALA A 364 -11.68 -17.35 -13.63
CA ALA A 364 -10.54 -17.15 -12.72
C ALA A 364 -9.34 -16.41 -13.37
N MET A 365 -9.40 -16.19 -14.69
CA MET A 365 -8.33 -15.68 -15.55
C MET A 365 -8.55 -14.24 -16.03
N THR A 366 -9.36 -13.42 -15.35
CA THR A 366 -9.50 -11.98 -15.67
C THR A 366 -8.75 -11.10 -14.68
N LYS A 367 -8.26 -9.94 -15.12
CA LYS A 367 -7.71 -8.93 -14.23
C LYS A 367 -8.73 -8.48 -13.19
N ARG A 368 -8.30 -8.46 -11.92
CA ARG A 368 -9.12 -8.11 -10.75
C ARG A 368 -8.22 -7.75 -9.57
N LYS A 369 -8.79 -7.21 -8.49
CA LYS A 369 -8.07 -6.99 -7.23
C LYS A 369 -7.33 -8.26 -6.78
N GLY A 370 -6.02 -8.15 -6.58
CA GLY A 370 -5.13 -9.28 -6.22
C GLY A 370 -4.71 -10.19 -7.38
N ALA A 371 -5.14 -9.88 -8.61
CA ALA A 371 -4.72 -10.54 -9.84
C ALA A 371 -4.81 -9.56 -11.01
N GLU A 372 -4.14 -8.41 -10.91
CA GLU A 372 -4.19 -7.29 -11.85
C GLU A 372 -2.82 -6.87 -12.41
N GLY A 373 -1.74 -7.12 -11.68
CA GLY A 373 -0.45 -6.47 -11.96
C GLY A 373 -0.47 -4.96 -11.62
N PRO A 374 0.64 -4.23 -11.82
CA PRO A 374 1.81 -4.58 -12.62
C PRO A 374 2.81 -5.47 -11.87
N LEU A 375 3.99 -5.69 -12.45
CA LEU A 375 5.08 -6.50 -11.89
C LEU A 375 5.34 -6.25 -10.40
N PHE A 376 5.27 -4.98 -9.96
CA PHE A 376 5.48 -4.62 -8.56
C PHE A 376 4.50 -5.28 -7.57
N ASP A 377 3.30 -5.67 -8.02
CA ASP A 377 2.31 -6.28 -7.13
C ASP A 377 2.76 -7.65 -6.61
N ALA A 378 3.59 -8.39 -7.36
CA ALA A 378 4.18 -9.64 -6.87
C ALA A 378 5.10 -9.43 -5.64
N PHE A 379 5.59 -8.21 -5.45
CA PHE A 379 6.50 -7.81 -4.38
C PHE A 379 5.81 -6.96 -3.30
N SER A 380 4.52 -6.64 -3.49
CA SER A 380 3.77 -5.72 -2.63
C SER A 380 3.10 -6.42 -1.44
N SER A 381 3.22 -7.75 -1.34
CA SER A 381 2.76 -8.57 -0.23
C SER A 381 3.77 -9.69 0.04
N ARG A 382 3.43 -10.63 0.94
CA ARG A 382 4.27 -11.79 1.25
C ARG A 382 4.78 -12.49 -0.02
N HIS A 383 6.09 -12.60 -0.15
CA HIS A 383 6.72 -13.25 -1.30
C HIS A 383 8.02 -13.98 -0.93
N VAL A 384 8.38 -14.97 -1.75
CA VAL A 384 9.63 -15.74 -1.62
C VAL A 384 10.39 -15.79 -2.94
N TYR A 385 11.72 -15.81 -2.84
CA TYR A 385 12.63 -15.89 -3.97
C TYR A 385 13.05 -17.33 -4.18
N VAL A 386 12.85 -17.87 -5.39
CA VAL A 386 13.03 -19.30 -5.66
C VAL A 386 13.97 -19.53 -6.83
N TYR A 387 15.17 -20.06 -6.56
CA TYR A 387 16.14 -20.42 -7.59
C TYR A 387 15.99 -21.89 -8.01
N GLY A 388 16.23 -22.17 -9.30
CA GLY A 388 16.01 -23.50 -9.88
C GLY A 388 17.18 -24.48 -9.67
N THR A 389 16.85 -25.74 -9.34
CA THR A 389 17.81 -26.85 -9.20
C THR A 389 17.40 -28.11 -9.98
N ALA A 390 16.37 -28.01 -10.84
CA ALA A 390 15.72 -29.15 -11.49
C ALA A 390 16.63 -29.90 -12.48
N ASP A 391 17.58 -29.20 -13.11
CA ASP A 391 18.54 -29.72 -14.08
C ASP A 391 19.81 -30.30 -13.45
N ASN A 392 19.88 -30.39 -12.11
CA ASN A 392 21.06 -30.83 -11.36
C ASN A 392 22.33 -30.04 -11.74
N PRO A 393 22.35 -28.71 -11.50
CA PRO A 393 23.44 -27.84 -11.94
C PRO A 393 24.77 -28.21 -11.26
N SER A 394 25.89 -27.80 -11.89
CA SER A 394 27.20 -27.82 -11.23
C SER A 394 27.19 -26.93 -9.98
N GLN A 395 28.14 -27.14 -9.06
CA GLN A 395 28.24 -26.31 -7.85
C GLN A 395 28.43 -24.82 -8.17
N GLU A 396 29.19 -24.50 -9.23
CA GLU A 396 29.40 -23.13 -9.70
C GLU A 396 28.10 -22.50 -10.22
N GLU A 397 27.33 -23.23 -11.02
CA GLU A 397 26.07 -22.74 -11.58
C GLU A 397 24.99 -22.63 -10.49
N LEU A 398 24.93 -23.59 -9.56
CA LEU A 398 24.07 -23.52 -8.38
C LEU A 398 24.36 -22.27 -7.56
N LYS A 399 25.64 -22.01 -7.28
CA LYS A 399 26.07 -20.80 -6.58
C LYS A 399 25.67 -19.54 -7.33
N ARG A 400 25.87 -19.48 -8.65
CA ARG A 400 25.46 -18.33 -9.47
C ARG A 400 23.96 -18.05 -9.37
N ARG A 401 23.12 -19.07 -9.45
CA ARG A 401 21.65 -18.93 -9.35
C ARG A 401 21.23 -18.46 -7.96
N MET A 402 21.82 -19.02 -6.92
CA MET A 402 21.60 -18.61 -5.54
C MET A 402 22.05 -17.15 -5.32
N ASP A 403 23.22 -16.74 -5.84
CA ASP A 403 23.72 -15.38 -5.71
C ASP A 403 22.80 -14.35 -6.41
N ILE A 404 22.21 -14.70 -7.56
CA ILE A 404 21.19 -13.85 -8.23
C ILE A 404 19.94 -13.70 -7.36
N ALA A 405 19.41 -14.80 -6.81
CA ALA A 405 18.24 -14.75 -5.93
C ALA A 405 18.52 -13.97 -4.64
N ASN A 406 19.72 -14.14 -4.06
CA ASN A 406 20.21 -13.35 -2.92
C ASN A 406 20.25 -11.86 -3.24
N GLN A 407 20.80 -11.49 -4.41
CA GLN A 407 20.86 -10.09 -4.82
C GLN A 407 19.45 -9.51 -4.99
N ALA A 408 18.52 -10.26 -5.58
CA ALA A 408 17.14 -9.84 -5.77
C ALA A 408 16.35 -9.69 -4.46
N ALA A 409 16.67 -10.51 -3.46
CA ALA A 409 16.07 -10.51 -2.13
C ALA A 409 16.73 -9.50 -1.18
N ASP A 410 17.85 -8.88 -1.57
CA ASP A 410 18.50 -7.84 -0.78
C ASP A 410 17.83 -6.49 -1.02
N TRP A 411 16.78 -6.23 -0.24
CA TRP A 411 16.07 -4.96 -0.26
C TRP A 411 16.81 -3.85 0.52
N ALA A 412 17.86 -4.18 1.26
CA ALA A 412 18.59 -3.21 2.05
C ALA A 412 19.61 -2.47 1.18
N GLN A 413 19.66 -1.14 1.31
CA GLN A 413 20.73 -0.34 0.75
C GLN A 413 21.51 0.33 1.88
N TYR A 414 22.81 0.08 1.96
CA TYR A 414 23.64 0.77 2.95
C TYR A 414 23.91 2.21 2.50
N ARG A 415 23.40 3.19 3.26
CA ARG A 415 23.57 4.63 3.00
C ARG A 415 24.35 5.36 4.10
N GLY A 416 25.33 4.66 4.67
CA GLY A 416 26.06 5.14 5.84
C GLY A 416 25.37 4.81 7.16
N PRO A 417 25.90 5.31 8.29
CA PRO A 417 25.44 4.92 9.63
C PRO A 417 24.01 5.35 9.98
N PHE A 418 23.44 6.30 9.23
CA PHE A 418 22.29 7.10 9.64
C PHE A 418 21.01 6.85 8.84
N LEU A 419 21.10 6.73 7.51
CA LEU A 419 19.92 6.59 6.63
C LEU A 419 19.30 5.18 6.65
N GLY A 420 19.72 4.33 7.60
CA GLY A 420 19.06 3.07 7.92
C GLY A 420 19.16 2.00 6.84
N ARG A 421 18.87 0.77 7.25
CA ARG A 421 18.70 -0.41 6.38
C ARG A 421 17.22 -0.71 6.36
N MET A 422 16.67 -1.04 5.19
CA MET A 422 15.32 -1.59 5.12
C MET A 422 15.24 -2.88 5.94
N MET A 423 14.18 -3.02 6.74
CA MET A 423 13.95 -4.19 7.59
C MET A 423 12.89 -5.08 6.94
N PHE A 424 13.26 -5.65 5.79
CA PHE A 424 12.44 -6.61 5.07
C PHE A 424 13.32 -7.80 4.66
N PHE A 425 12.96 -8.99 5.13
CA PHE A 425 13.80 -10.18 5.02
C PHE A 425 13.05 -11.34 4.34
N PRO A 426 12.75 -11.23 3.04
CA PRO A 426 12.03 -12.29 2.33
C PRO A 426 12.86 -13.56 2.28
N ARG A 427 12.18 -14.71 2.33
CA ARG A 427 12.86 -16.02 2.28
C ARG A 427 13.37 -16.33 0.88
N ILE A 428 14.52 -16.99 0.85
CA ILE A 428 15.21 -17.43 -0.36
C ILE A 428 15.33 -18.94 -0.30
N LEU A 429 14.83 -19.63 -1.31
CA LEU A 429 14.64 -21.08 -1.31
C LEU A 429 15.11 -21.66 -2.65
N SER A 430 15.63 -22.87 -2.64
CA SER A 430 15.63 -23.68 -3.87
C SER A 430 14.20 -24.11 -4.20
N ASP A 431 13.94 -24.41 -5.47
CA ASP A 431 12.68 -24.98 -5.93
C ASP A 431 12.28 -26.30 -5.23
N LYS A 432 13.24 -27.01 -4.63
CA LYS A 432 13.01 -28.22 -3.81
C LYS A 432 12.65 -27.91 -2.35
N GLU A 433 13.02 -26.74 -1.83
CA GLU A 433 12.75 -26.33 -0.44
C GLU A 433 11.40 -25.61 -0.28
N VAL A 434 10.73 -25.26 -1.38
CA VAL A 434 9.41 -24.62 -1.35
C VAL A 434 8.37 -25.58 -0.77
N ARG A 435 7.73 -25.15 0.32
CA ARG A 435 6.76 -25.96 1.06
C ARG A 435 5.33 -25.68 0.58
N PRO A 436 4.36 -26.59 0.83
CA PRO A 436 2.95 -26.32 0.55
C PRO A 436 2.43 -25.01 1.18
N SER A 437 2.86 -24.70 2.41
CA SER A 437 2.50 -23.45 3.08
C SER A 437 3.00 -22.21 2.32
N ASP A 438 4.17 -22.31 1.69
CA ASP A 438 4.75 -21.19 0.94
C ASP A 438 3.92 -20.93 -0.34
N LEU A 439 3.45 -22.00 -1.00
CA LEU A 439 2.56 -21.92 -2.17
C LEU A 439 1.15 -21.39 -1.81
N GLU A 440 0.71 -21.64 -0.57
CA GLU A 440 -0.60 -21.20 -0.09
C GLU A 440 -0.60 -19.75 0.40
N SER A 441 0.53 -19.23 0.89
CA SER A 441 0.57 -17.92 1.58
C SER A 441 1.33 -16.84 0.82
N ALA A 442 2.16 -17.17 -0.17
CA ALA A 442 3.11 -16.22 -0.75
C ALA A 442 3.05 -16.15 -2.28
N ASN A 443 3.35 -14.96 -2.80
CA ASN A 443 3.77 -14.82 -4.20
C ASN A 443 5.15 -15.47 -4.40
N LEU A 444 5.40 -15.95 -5.61
CA LEU A 444 6.65 -16.63 -5.95
C LEU A 444 7.46 -15.82 -6.96
N ILE A 445 8.67 -15.42 -6.60
CA ILE A 445 9.64 -14.81 -7.52
C ILE A 445 10.55 -15.93 -8.02
N LEU A 446 10.25 -16.45 -9.21
CA LEU A 446 10.86 -17.66 -9.75
C LEU A 446 12.02 -17.31 -10.70
N PHE A 447 13.21 -17.84 -10.43
CA PHE A 447 14.40 -17.67 -11.27
C PHE A 447 14.69 -18.93 -12.07
N GLY A 448 14.98 -18.76 -13.36
CA GLY A 448 15.36 -19.84 -14.28
C GLY A 448 14.36 -20.01 -15.43
N THR A 449 14.33 -21.20 -16.01
CA THR A 449 13.42 -21.62 -17.07
C THR A 449 12.64 -22.86 -16.62
N LYS A 450 11.70 -23.36 -17.44
CA LYS A 450 10.98 -24.60 -17.15
C LYS A 450 11.89 -25.85 -17.07
N GLU A 451 13.08 -25.81 -17.67
CA GLU A 451 14.06 -26.89 -17.57
C GLU A 451 14.87 -26.81 -16.27
N THR A 452 15.09 -25.61 -15.74
CA THR A 452 16.00 -25.39 -14.60
C THR A 452 15.27 -25.19 -13.27
N ASN A 453 14.00 -24.79 -13.29
CA ASN A 453 13.18 -24.57 -12.10
C ASN A 453 11.88 -25.38 -12.15
N SER A 454 11.71 -26.31 -11.23
CA SER A 454 10.60 -27.25 -11.19
C SER A 454 9.23 -26.60 -10.92
N LEU A 455 9.18 -25.41 -10.31
CA LEU A 455 7.93 -24.65 -10.15
C LEU A 455 7.51 -23.96 -11.45
N ILE A 456 8.46 -23.46 -12.23
CA ILE A 456 8.18 -22.96 -13.59
C ILE A 456 7.69 -24.11 -14.46
N ALA A 457 8.35 -25.28 -14.39
CA ALA A 457 7.95 -26.49 -15.09
C ALA A 457 6.51 -26.92 -14.76
N ARG A 458 6.17 -26.92 -13.46
CA ARG A 458 4.85 -27.30 -12.95
C ARG A 458 3.71 -26.46 -13.53
N HIS A 459 3.99 -25.20 -13.88
CA HIS A 459 3.00 -24.25 -14.38
C HIS A 459 3.19 -23.93 -15.87
N ALA A 460 4.01 -24.70 -16.60
CA ALA A 460 4.41 -24.34 -17.95
C ALA A 460 3.26 -24.27 -18.96
N ASP A 461 2.22 -25.07 -18.77
CA ASP A 461 0.97 -25.07 -19.54
C ASP A 461 0.09 -23.84 -19.25
N LYS A 462 0.21 -23.26 -18.06
CA LYS A 462 -0.53 -22.07 -17.64
C LYS A 462 0.16 -20.78 -18.08
N LEU A 463 1.49 -20.72 -17.96
CA LEU A 463 2.32 -19.55 -18.22
C LEU A 463 2.35 -19.20 -19.72
N PRO A 464 2.27 -17.90 -20.09
CA PRO A 464 2.13 -17.45 -21.48
C PRO A 464 3.43 -17.48 -22.28
N LEU A 465 4.58 -17.52 -21.61
CA LEU A 465 5.90 -17.31 -22.20
C LEU A 465 6.96 -18.18 -21.54
N HIS A 466 7.89 -18.67 -22.35
CA HIS A 466 9.06 -19.42 -21.88
C HIS A 466 10.31 -18.99 -22.64
N LEU A 467 11.35 -18.58 -21.92
CA LEU A 467 12.68 -18.35 -22.49
C LEU A 467 13.40 -19.69 -22.70
N ASN A 468 14.07 -19.84 -23.84
CA ASN A 468 14.94 -20.98 -24.11
C ASN A 468 16.18 -20.94 -23.21
N SER A 469 16.47 -22.04 -22.51
CA SER A 469 17.59 -22.17 -21.57
C SER A 469 18.99 -22.04 -22.19
N ALA A 470 19.12 -22.20 -23.51
CA ALA A 470 20.40 -22.03 -24.20
C ALA A 470 20.82 -20.56 -24.37
N ASP A 471 19.90 -19.61 -24.22
CA ASP A 471 20.18 -18.19 -24.45
C ASP A 471 20.72 -17.49 -23.20
N LYS A 472 21.79 -16.71 -23.36
CA LYS A 472 22.46 -15.95 -22.29
C LYS A 472 22.44 -14.44 -22.50
N ASP A 473 21.96 -13.98 -23.65
CA ASP A 473 21.98 -12.56 -24.04
C ASP A 473 20.62 -11.89 -23.80
N TYR A 474 19.56 -12.66 -23.55
CA TYR A 474 18.22 -12.14 -23.32
C TYR A 474 17.78 -12.28 -21.86
N GLY A 475 16.93 -11.37 -21.43
CA GLY A 475 16.21 -11.44 -20.15
C GLY A 475 14.71 -11.33 -20.38
N LEU A 476 13.96 -12.15 -19.63
CA LEU A 476 12.50 -12.16 -19.60
C LEU A 476 12.03 -11.98 -18.15
N PHE A 477 11.23 -10.95 -17.91
CA PHE A 477 10.65 -10.69 -16.60
C PHE A 477 9.16 -10.34 -16.73
N TYR A 478 8.28 -11.13 -16.12
CA TYR A 478 6.85 -10.87 -16.16
C TYR A 478 6.10 -11.42 -14.94
N ILE A 479 4.95 -10.81 -14.63
CA ILE A 479 4.02 -11.25 -13.60
C ILE A 479 2.88 -12.07 -14.19
N PHE A 480 2.40 -13.08 -13.48
CA PHE A 480 1.23 -13.84 -13.87
C PHE A 480 0.49 -14.37 -12.64
N PRO A 481 -0.85 -14.30 -12.58
CA PRO A 481 -1.60 -14.87 -11.47
C PRO A 481 -1.72 -16.39 -11.64
N ILE A 482 -1.42 -17.12 -10.56
CA ILE A 482 -1.68 -18.55 -10.44
C ILE A 482 -2.53 -18.75 -9.17
N ASP A 483 -3.76 -19.22 -9.39
CA ASP A 483 -4.76 -19.42 -8.35
C ASP A 483 -5.10 -18.13 -7.58
N LYS A 484 -4.53 -17.92 -6.39
CA LYS A 484 -4.75 -16.72 -5.56
C LYS A 484 -3.53 -15.81 -5.44
N HIS A 485 -2.38 -16.20 -6.00
CA HIS A 485 -1.11 -15.53 -5.83
C HIS A 485 -0.48 -15.17 -7.17
N TYR A 486 0.49 -14.28 -7.13
CA TYR A 486 1.32 -13.99 -8.28
C TYR A 486 2.52 -14.92 -8.34
N VAL A 487 2.92 -15.26 -9.57
CA VAL A 487 4.29 -15.65 -9.88
C VAL A 487 4.93 -14.55 -10.71
N ALA A 488 6.13 -14.13 -10.33
CA ALA A 488 6.99 -13.30 -11.16
C ALA A 488 8.11 -14.19 -11.73
N ILE A 489 8.15 -14.34 -13.05
CA ILE A 489 9.13 -15.19 -13.73
C ILE A 489 10.31 -14.33 -14.16
N SER A 490 11.50 -14.64 -13.68
CA SER A 490 12.77 -14.03 -14.11
C SER A 490 13.65 -15.09 -14.78
N SER A 491 13.73 -15.05 -16.10
CA SER A 491 14.51 -15.99 -16.92
C SER A 491 15.64 -15.27 -17.66
N GLY A 492 16.80 -15.91 -17.76
CA GLY A 492 17.96 -15.37 -18.47
C GLY A 492 18.67 -14.27 -17.67
N LEU A 493 18.91 -13.12 -18.31
CA LEU A 493 19.51 -11.95 -17.66
C LEU A 493 18.58 -11.38 -16.56
N PRO A 494 19.10 -11.06 -15.36
CA PRO A 494 18.32 -10.42 -14.29
C PRO A 494 17.67 -9.10 -14.74
N TRP A 495 16.50 -8.75 -14.21
CA TRP A 495 15.74 -7.57 -14.63
C TRP A 495 16.44 -6.23 -14.38
N TRP A 496 17.48 -6.22 -13.54
CA TRP A 496 18.32 -5.06 -13.25
C TRP A 496 19.58 -4.97 -14.13
N THR A 497 19.74 -5.88 -15.09
CA THR A 497 20.95 -5.91 -15.95
C THR A 497 21.08 -4.62 -16.76
N GLY A 498 22.23 -3.97 -16.64
CA GLY A 498 22.54 -2.70 -17.33
C GLY A 498 22.01 -1.45 -16.63
N MET A 499 21.31 -1.58 -15.50
CA MET A 499 20.97 -0.44 -14.65
C MET A 499 22.18 0.06 -13.87
N LYS A 500 22.18 1.37 -13.57
CA LYS A 500 23.17 2.01 -12.69
C LYS A 500 22.49 2.55 -11.44
N GLU A 501 23.18 2.48 -10.32
CA GLU A 501 22.81 3.21 -9.11
C GLU A 501 23.08 4.70 -9.33
N GLU A 502 22.03 5.52 -9.23
CA GLU A 502 22.10 6.96 -9.44
C GLU A 502 21.20 7.69 -8.43
N GLY A 503 21.61 8.89 -7.99
CA GLY A 503 20.87 9.76 -7.09
C GLY A 503 21.07 9.44 -5.60
N LEU A 504 20.06 9.77 -4.79
CA LEU A 504 19.96 9.45 -3.36
C LEU A 504 18.92 8.33 -3.13
N PRO A 505 19.14 7.10 -3.65
CA PRO A 505 18.13 6.04 -3.69
C PRO A 505 17.69 5.61 -2.28
N PHE A 506 16.40 5.33 -2.08
CA PHE A 506 15.90 4.82 -0.80
C PHE A 506 15.97 3.28 -0.70
N VAL A 507 16.02 2.62 -1.87
CA VAL A 507 16.09 1.18 -2.08
C VAL A 507 17.02 0.90 -3.28
N PRO A 508 17.62 -0.30 -3.40
CA PRO A 508 18.46 -0.66 -4.54
C PRO A 508 17.74 -0.45 -5.88
N VAL A 509 18.50 -0.15 -6.94
CA VAL A 509 17.98 0.21 -8.27
C VAL A 509 17.04 -0.86 -8.82
N MET A 510 17.33 -2.14 -8.54
CA MET A 510 16.53 -3.28 -8.95
C MET A 510 15.11 -3.29 -8.35
N HIS A 511 14.91 -2.69 -7.17
CA HIS A 511 13.61 -2.55 -6.51
C HIS A 511 12.95 -1.21 -6.83
N ARG A 512 13.73 -0.13 -6.89
CA ARG A 512 13.24 1.21 -7.21
C ARG A 512 12.53 1.27 -8.57
N LYS A 513 12.97 0.43 -9.51
CA LYS A 513 12.40 0.33 -10.85
C LYS A 513 11.19 -0.60 -10.93
N LEU A 514 10.91 -1.42 -9.92
CA LEU A 514 9.76 -2.33 -9.96
C LEU A 514 8.43 -1.60 -10.21
N PRO A 515 8.12 -0.46 -9.55
CA PRO A 515 6.89 0.29 -9.82
C PRO A 515 6.81 0.91 -11.22
N GLU A 516 7.92 1.00 -11.95
CA GLU A 516 7.96 1.54 -13.32
C GLU A 516 7.66 0.46 -14.37
N PHE A 517 7.84 -0.82 -14.04
CA PHE A 517 7.52 -1.90 -14.95
C PHE A 517 6.00 -2.05 -15.13
N LYS A 518 5.61 -2.43 -16.35
CA LYS A 518 4.25 -2.90 -16.68
C LYS A 518 4.08 -4.35 -16.18
N ASP A 519 3.35 -5.20 -16.90
CA ASP A 519 3.25 -6.62 -16.51
C ASP A 519 4.41 -7.47 -17.05
N LEU A 520 5.08 -7.00 -18.11
CA LEU A 520 6.11 -7.74 -18.80
C LEU A 520 7.19 -6.83 -19.37
N VAL A 521 8.42 -7.31 -19.32
CA VAL A 521 9.56 -6.82 -20.10
C VAL A 521 10.41 -7.97 -20.62
N PHE A 522 10.75 -7.90 -21.89
CA PHE A 522 11.67 -8.80 -22.60
C PHE A 522 12.74 -7.95 -23.28
N PHE A 523 14.01 -8.23 -23.04
CA PHE A 523 15.12 -7.37 -23.43
C PHE A 523 16.36 -8.15 -23.84
N LYS A 524 17.27 -7.48 -24.55
CA LYS A 524 18.57 -8.04 -24.98
C LYS A 524 19.73 -7.25 -24.38
N GLY A 525 20.60 -7.92 -23.64
CA GLY A 525 21.83 -7.40 -23.03
C GLY A 525 21.59 -6.45 -21.85
N SER A 526 20.66 -5.51 -21.96
CA SER A 526 20.30 -4.55 -20.91
C SER A 526 18.81 -4.28 -20.94
N ILE A 527 18.22 -4.09 -19.75
CA ILE A 527 16.83 -3.68 -19.58
C ILE A 527 16.54 -2.30 -20.21
N LEU A 528 17.58 -1.49 -20.43
CA LEU A 528 17.48 -0.20 -21.13
C LEU A 528 17.23 -0.36 -22.64
N ASN A 529 17.37 -1.57 -23.17
CA ASN A 529 17.11 -1.93 -24.57
C ASN A 529 15.98 -2.98 -24.65
N PRO A 530 14.73 -2.61 -24.29
CA PRO A 530 13.61 -3.55 -24.34
C PRO A 530 13.33 -3.94 -25.79
N VAL A 531 13.15 -5.25 -26.02
CA VAL A 531 12.63 -5.80 -27.27
C VAL A 531 11.11 -5.72 -27.27
N ALA A 532 10.47 -6.00 -26.13
CA ALA A 532 9.04 -5.85 -25.92
C ALA A 532 8.73 -5.58 -24.44
N GLU A 533 7.79 -4.69 -24.16
CA GLU A 533 7.25 -4.45 -22.82
C GLU A 533 5.79 -4.03 -22.89
N GLY A 534 4.97 -4.41 -21.92
CA GLY A 534 3.53 -4.19 -22.02
C GLY A 534 2.72 -4.66 -20.83
N TYR A 535 1.45 -4.27 -20.83
CA TYR A 535 0.42 -4.90 -20.00
C TYR A 535 -0.15 -6.09 -20.77
N PHE A 536 -0.41 -7.19 -20.06
CA PHE A 536 -1.30 -8.21 -20.58
C PHE A 536 -2.71 -7.65 -20.75
N SER A 537 -3.48 -8.23 -21.66
CA SER A 537 -4.91 -7.94 -21.77
C SER A 537 -5.66 -8.33 -20.50
N GLU A 538 -6.92 -7.90 -20.43
CA GLU A 538 -7.87 -8.31 -19.37
C GLU A 538 -7.84 -9.81 -19.07
N ASN A 539 -7.66 -10.66 -20.08
CA ASN A 539 -7.65 -12.13 -19.94
C ASN A 539 -6.24 -12.71 -19.78
N TRP A 540 -5.27 -11.89 -19.36
CA TRP A 540 -3.87 -12.28 -19.18
C TRP A 540 -3.20 -12.83 -20.45
N GLN A 541 -3.57 -12.29 -21.62
CA GLN A 541 -2.97 -12.65 -22.92
C GLN A 541 -2.04 -11.56 -23.43
N LEU A 542 -1.02 -11.95 -24.19
CA LEU A 542 -0.14 -11.00 -24.88
C LEU A 542 -0.91 -10.23 -25.95
N THR A 543 -0.61 -8.94 -26.09
CA THR A 543 -1.12 -8.13 -27.20
C THR A 543 -0.46 -8.52 -28.52
N ASP A 544 -1.13 -8.24 -29.64
CA ASP A 544 -0.58 -8.50 -30.98
C ASP A 544 0.74 -7.76 -31.22
N GLU A 545 0.87 -6.56 -30.65
CA GLU A 545 2.09 -5.75 -30.70
C GLU A 545 3.25 -6.46 -30.00
N MET A 546 3.03 -6.98 -28.78
CA MET A 546 4.03 -7.74 -28.04
C MET A 546 4.42 -9.03 -28.78
N LYS A 547 3.42 -9.78 -29.30
CA LYS A 547 3.66 -11.02 -30.07
C LYS A 547 4.52 -10.73 -31.31
N LYS A 548 4.21 -9.66 -32.05
CA LYS A 548 4.97 -9.24 -33.24
C LYS A 548 6.40 -8.84 -32.91
N ALA A 549 6.61 -8.08 -31.83
CA ALA A 549 7.95 -7.65 -31.39
C ALA A 549 8.82 -8.86 -30.96
N MET A 550 8.22 -9.85 -30.30
CA MET A 550 8.93 -11.04 -29.82
C MET A 550 9.23 -12.08 -30.92
N ALA A 551 8.40 -12.15 -31.97
CA ALA A 551 8.50 -13.17 -33.02
C ALA A 551 9.86 -13.18 -33.76
N GLY A 552 10.58 -12.05 -33.82
CA GLY A 552 11.88 -11.96 -34.48
C GLY A 552 13.06 -12.57 -33.70
N SER A 553 12.84 -12.98 -32.45
CA SER A 553 13.93 -13.38 -31.55
C SER A 553 14.33 -14.86 -31.61
N ASN A 554 13.42 -15.76 -32.00
CA ASN A 554 13.58 -17.23 -31.98
C ASN A 554 14.00 -17.86 -30.63
N VAL A 555 14.05 -17.09 -29.55
CA VAL A 555 14.52 -17.52 -28.21
C VAL A 555 13.38 -17.65 -27.21
N LEU A 556 12.15 -17.30 -27.61
CA LEU A 556 10.93 -17.38 -26.82
C LEU A 556 9.96 -18.40 -27.41
N SER A 557 9.31 -19.17 -26.54
CA SER A 557 8.11 -19.94 -26.87
C SER A 557 6.89 -19.21 -26.30
N ILE A 558 5.97 -18.83 -27.18
CA ILE A 558 4.69 -18.20 -26.82
C ILE A 558 3.62 -19.30 -26.79
N THR A 559 2.95 -19.46 -25.66
CA THR A 559 1.92 -20.50 -25.46
C THR A 559 0.51 -19.93 -25.40
N LYS A 560 0.32 -18.62 -25.11
CA LYS A 560 -0.98 -17.93 -25.02
C LYS A 560 -0.95 -16.52 -25.61
#